data_AF-B7QAU1-F1
#
_entry.id   AF-B7QAU1-F1
#
_cell.length_a   1.000
_cell.length_b   1.000
_cell.length_c   1.000
_cell.angle_alpha   90.00
_cell.angle_beta   90.00
_cell.angle_gamma   90.00
#
_symmetry.space_group_name_H-M   'P 1'
#
loop_
_entity.id
_entity.type
_entity.pdbx_description
1 polymer ?
#
loop_
_entity_poly.entity_id
_entity_poly.type
_entity_poly.pdbx_seq_one_letter_code
_entity_poly.pdbx_strand_id
1 'polypeptide(L)' 'TGAMKLLFIAAFLSLSYAAPSEKPPENFNITILHTNDIHSHFLQSDKRGGNCTEVKAGNKSCFGGVARILTKVRFLS' A
#
# COMPACT_ATOMS: atom_id res chain seq x y z
N THR A 1 19.26 54.59 -22.84
CA THR A 1 18.17 53.65 -23.20
C THR A 1 18.57 52.18 -23.10
N GLY A 2 19.83 51.77 -23.39
CA GLY A 2 20.28 50.38 -23.28
C GLY A 2 20.40 49.81 -21.85
N ALA A 3 20.92 50.58 -20.89
CA ALA A 3 21.09 50.13 -19.49
C ALA A 3 19.76 49.79 -18.79
N MET A 4 18.71 50.59 -19.03
CA MET A 4 17.36 50.32 -18.52
C MET A 4 16.82 48.99 -19.04
N LYS A 5 17.06 48.67 -20.32
CA LYS A 5 16.65 47.42 -20.96
C LYS A 5 17.37 46.21 -20.34
N LEU A 6 18.66 46.34 -20.02
CA LEU A 6 19.43 45.31 -19.33
C LEU A 6 18.93 45.05 -17.90
N LEU A 7 18.60 46.10 -17.16
CA LEU A 7 18.06 45.99 -15.80
C LEU A 7 16.71 45.27 -15.78
N PHE A 8 15.83 45.57 -16.74
CA PHE A 8 14.56 44.85 -16.87
C PHE A 8 14.79 43.36 -17.17
N ILE A 9 15.69 43.03 -18.10
CA ILE A 9 15.99 41.63 -18.44
C ILE A 9 16.56 40.88 -17.22
N ALA A 10 17.50 41.48 -16.49
CA ALA A 10 18.07 40.88 -15.29
C ALA A 10 17.01 40.65 -14.19
N ALA A 11 16.09 41.61 -13.99
CA ALA A 11 14.98 41.46 -13.06
C ALA A 11 14.06 40.30 -13.47
N PHE A 12 13.67 40.22 -14.74
CA PHE A 12 12.84 39.12 -15.25
C PHE A 12 13.51 37.75 -15.07
N LEU A 13 14.80 37.61 -15.38
CA LEU A 13 15.52 36.34 -15.14
C LEU A 13 15.58 35.97 -13.66
N SER A 14 15.81 36.94 -12.77
CA SER A 14 15.85 36.69 -11.33
C SER A 14 14.49 36.26 -10.76
N LEU A 15 13.37 36.82 -11.24
CA LEU A 15 12.02 36.41 -10.86
C LEU A 15 11.69 34.99 -11.37
N SER A 16 12.13 34.63 -12.57
CA SER A 16 11.93 33.27 -13.11
C SER A 16 12.73 32.21 -12.35
N TYR A 17 13.89 32.55 -11.80
CA TYR A 17 14.73 31.63 -11.01
C TYR A 17 14.27 31.48 -9.55
N ALA A 18 13.55 32.46 -9.02
CA ALA A 18 12.94 32.41 -7.69
C ALA A 18 11.57 31.71 -7.67
N ALA A 19 11.08 31.24 -8.83
CA ALA A 19 9.86 30.47 -8.89
C ALA A 19 10.05 29.16 -8.09
N PRO A 20 9.16 28.85 -7.12
CA PRO A 20 9.26 27.62 -6.35
C PRO A 20 9.18 26.42 -7.30
N SER A 21 10.16 25.53 -7.19
CA SER A 21 10.13 24.24 -7.89
C SER A 21 8.94 23.45 -7.36
N GLU A 22 7.92 23.21 -8.19
CA GLU A 22 6.83 22.31 -7.83
C GLU A 22 7.41 20.91 -7.67
N LYS A 23 7.50 20.45 -6.42
CA LYS A 23 7.86 19.07 -6.11
C LYS A 23 6.83 18.18 -6.81
N PRO A 24 7.21 17.23 -7.67
CA PRO A 24 6.24 16.32 -8.27
C PRO A 24 5.42 15.66 -7.15
N PRO A 25 4.11 15.48 -7.33
CA PRO A 25 3.26 14.91 -6.29
C PRO A 25 3.83 13.56 -5.87
N GLU A 26 4.05 13.38 -4.56
CA GLU A 26 4.48 12.08 -4.06
C GLU A 26 3.37 11.06 -4.33
N ASN A 27 3.75 9.91 -4.88
CA ASN A 27 2.80 8.84 -5.17
C ASN A 27 2.22 8.31 -3.85
N PHE A 28 0.90 8.44 -3.67
CA PHE A 28 0.19 7.84 -2.55
C PHE A 28 -0.05 6.35 -2.82
N ASN A 29 0.70 5.50 -2.11
CA ASN A 29 0.54 4.05 -2.19
C ASN A 29 -0.36 3.55 -1.05
N ILE A 30 -1.43 2.84 -1.40
CA ILE A 30 -2.34 2.20 -0.45
C ILE A 30 -2.33 0.69 -0.65
N THR A 31 -2.23 -0.06 0.45
CA THR A 31 -2.38 -1.52 0.45
C THR A 31 -3.65 -1.88 1.22
N ILE A 32 -4.62 -2.47 0.54
CA ILE A 32 -5.91 -2.85 1.13
C ILE A 32 -5.92 -4.37 1.34
N LEU A 33 -6.02 -4.79 2.59
CA LEU A 33 -6.27 -6.18 2.97
C LEU A 33 -7.73 -6.30 3.40
N HIS A 34 -8.51 -7.19 2.79
CA HIS A 34 -9.90 -7.41 3.16
C HIS A 34 -10.24 -8.91 3.20
N THR A 35 -11.22 -9.25 4.02
CA THR A 35 -11.88 -10.56 4.02
C THR A 35 -13.37 -10.34 4.02
N ASN A 36 -14.12 -11.26 3.44
CA ASN A 36 -15.58 -11.31 3.52
C ASN A 36 -16.02 -12.73 3.91
N ASP A 37 -17.23 -12.84 4.46
CA ASP A 37 -17.92 -14.12 4.68
C ASP A 37 -17.09 -15.16 5.46
N ILE A 38 -16.37 -14.72 6.50
CA ILE A 38 -15.58 -15.62 7.35
C ILE A 38 -16.46 -16.64 8.08
N HIS A 39 -17.77 -16.37 8.25
CA HIS A 39 -18.74 -17.31 8.84
C HIS A 39 -18.23 -18.05 10.08
N SER A 40 -17.57 -17.32 10.99
CA SER A 40 -17.01 -17.85 12.24
C SER A 40 -15.93 -18.93 12.08
N HIS A 41 -15.23 -18.98 10.94
CA HIS A 41 -14.03 -19.81 10.73
C HIS A 41 -12.81 -19.25 11.51
N PHE A 42 -12.89 -19.32 12.84
CA PHE A 42 -11.80 -18.93 13.74
C PHE A 42 -10.61 -19.88 13.62
N LEU A 43 -10.89 -21.18 13.59
CA LEU A 43 -9.90 -22.23 13.37
C LEU A 43 -9.71 -22.50 11.88
N GLN A 44 -8.65 -23.25 11.56
CA GLN A 44 -8.44 -23.75 10.20
C GLN A 44 -9.55 -24.72 9.78
N SER A 45 -9.89 -24.69 8.50
CA SER A 45 -10.91 -25.54 7.88
C SER A 45 -10.34 -26.38 6.75
N ASP A 46 -11.06 -27.41 6.33
CA ASP A 46 -10.70 -28.11 5.11
C ASP A 46 -11.06 -27.30 3.84
N LYS A 47 -10.76 -27.85 2.66
CA LYS A 47 -11.04 -27.18 1.38
C LYS A 47 -12.51 -26.88 1.09
N ARG A 48 -13.45 -27.45 1.85
CA ARG A 48 -14.90 -27.28 1.72
C ARG A 48 -15.48 -26.42 2.85
N GLY A 49 -14.64 -25.79 3.67
CA GLY A 49 -15.07 -25.03 4.85
C GLY A 49 -15.45 -25.92 6.04
N GLY A 50 -15.32 -27.25 5.93
CA GLY A 50 -15.62 -28.16 7.02
C GLY A 50 -14.54 -28.18 8.10
N ASN A 51 -14.76 -28.97 9.14
CA ASN A 51 -13.77 -29.17 10.20
C ASN A 51 -12.46 -29.74 9.64
N CYS A 52 -11.35 -29.09 10.01
CA CYS A 52 -10.02 -29.64 9.85
C CYS A 52 -9.78 -30.69 10.94
N THR A 53 -9.91 -31.97 10.59
CA THR A 53 -9.57 -33.09 11.49
C THR A 53 -8.06 -33.27 11.57
N GLU A 54 -7.58 -34.00 12.57
CA GLU A 54 -6.15 -34.30 12.73
C GLU A 54 -5.55 -35.00 11.50
N VAL A 55 -6.29 -35.94 10.89
CA VAL A 55 -5.87 -36.60 9.64
C VAL A 55 -5.67 -35.58 8.52
N LYS A 56 -6.60 -34.63 8.37
CA LYS A 56 -6.49 -33.57 7.35
C LYS A 56 -5.34 -32.62 7.65
N ALA A 57 -5.12 -32.29 8.92
CA ALA A 57 -4.01 -31.46 9.37
C ALA A 57 -2.66 -32.14 9.08
N GLY A 58 -2.53 -33.44 9.40
CA GLY A 58 -1.35 -34.25 9.12
C GLY A 58 -1.05 -34.33 7.62
N ASN A 59 -2.08 -34.40 6.79
CA ASN A 59 -1.98 -34.37 5.33
C ASN A 59 -1.83 -32.95 4.74
N LYS A 60 -1.61 -31.92 5.57
CA LYS A 60 -1.48 -30.51 5.16
C LYS A 60 -2.66 -30.00 4.31
N SER A 61 -3.85 -30.52 4.55
CA SER A 61 -5.07 -30.24 3.78
C SER A 61 -6.04 -29.30 4.50
N CYS A 62 -5.50 -28.46 5.38
CA CYS A 62 -6.26 -27.45 6.11
C CYS A 62 -5.76 -26.03 5.78
N PHE A 63 -6.70 -25.10 5.77
CA PHE A 63 -6.57 -23.76 5.21
C PHE A 63 -7.21 -22.72 6.13
N GLY A 64 -6.83 -21.46 5.94
CA GLY A 64 -7.42 -20.34 6.66
C GLY A 64 -7.21 -20.40 8.18
N GLY A 65 -8.23 -19.95 8.92
CA GLY A 65 -8.16 -19.71 10.35
C GLY A 65 -7.45 -18.40 10.69
N VAL A 66 -7.92 -17.75 11.76
CA VAL A 66 -7.48 -16.41 12.18
C VAL A 66 -5.97 -16.39 12.45
N ALA A 67 -5.41 -17.46 13.03
CA ALA A 67 -3.97 -17.53 13.28
C ALA A 67 -3.12 -17.38 12.01
N ARG A 68 -3.49 -18.07 10.91
CA ARG A 68 -2.74 -17.99 9.64
C ARG A 68 -2.98 -16.67 8.92
N ILE A 69 -4.22 -16.18 8.95
CA ILE A 69 -4.57 -14.88 8.39
C ILE A 69 -3.74 -13.79 9.07
N LEU A 70 -3.67 -13.77 10.40
CA LEU A 70 -2.86 -12.82 11.17
C LEU A 70 -1.37 -12.91 10.84
N THR A 71 -0.82 -14.12 10.68
CA THR A 71 0.57 -14.28 10.23
C THR A 71 0.81 -13.60 8.89
N LYS A 72 -0.12 -13.77 7.92
CA LYS A 72 0.04 -13.16 6.60
C LYS A 72 -0.16 -11.65 6.62
N VAL A 73 -1.13 -11.15 7.39
CA VAL A 73 -1.34 -9.72 7.60
C VAL A 73 -0.07 -9.09 8.16
N ARG A 74 0.49 -9.63 9.25
CA ARG A 74 1.74 -9.15 9.86
C ARG A 74 2.95 -9.21 8.94
N PHE A 75 2.98 -10.12 7.97
CA PHE A 75 4.04 -10.19 6.97
C PHE A 75 3.92 -9.09 5.91
N LEU A 76 2.70 -8.65 5.61
CA LEU A 76 2.40 -7.60 4.63
C LEU A 76 2.29 -6.21 5.26
N SER A 77 2.26 -6.14 6.60
CA SER A 77 2.30 -4.91 7.40
C SER A 77 3.74 -4.51 7.66
#